data_AF-A0A7X0ACP2-F1
#
_entry.id   AF-A0A7X0ACP2-F1
#
_cell.length_a   1.000
_cell.length_b   1.000
_cell.length_c   1.000
_cell.angle_alpha   90.00
_cell.angle_beta   90.00
_cell.angle_gamma   90.00
#
_symmetry.space_group_name_H-M   'P 1'
#
loop_
_entity.id
_entity.type
_entity.pdbx_description
1 polymer ?
#
loop_
_entity_poly.entity_id
_entity_poly.type
_entity_poly.pdbx_seq_one_letter_code
_entity_poly.pdbx_strand_id
1 'polypeptide(L)'
;MIPIFPSWTLFLPVALQLPIENITGNCEESYVIILWASILLTIVVITTYLFRLKYILLKQQKQIKRNFRWLFCLPVYMLVNTAAFIIILGPYLACHGDGQTVLVALFSGPIASLFILALGVLTDVKIALSNRSMIQA
;
A
#
# COMPACT_ATOMS: atom_id res chain seq x y z
N MET A 1 2.19 -7.85 13.87
CA MET A 1 2.50 -6.40 13.73
C MET A 1 1.30 -5.65 13.16
N ILE A 2 0.40 -5.08 14.00
CA ILE A 2 -0.86 -4.49 13.48
C ILE A 2 -0.54 -3.27 12.61
N PRO A 3 -0.94 -3.22 11.33
CA PRO A 3 -0.78 -2.03 10.52
C PRO A 3 -1.79 -0.96 10.96
N ILE A 4 -1.29 0.25 11.24
CA ILE A 4 -2.13 1.43 11.49
C ILE A 4 -1.87 2.35 10.32
N PHE A 5 -2.91 2.62 9.53
CA PHE A 5 -2.83 3.48 8.36
C PHE A 5 -3.55 4.79 8.62
N PRO A 6 -2.97 5.95 8.26
CA PRO A 6 -3.66 7.22 8.41
C PRO A 6 -4.77 7.34 7.36
N SER A 7 -5.94 7.84 7.74
CA SER A 7 -7.16 7.86 6.90
C SER A 7 -6.99 8.57 5.55
N TRP A 8 -6.04 9.50 5.42
CA TRP A 8 -5.77 10.19 4.16
C TRP A 8 -5.26 9.26 3.04
N THR A 9 -4.71 8.07 3.37
CA THR A 9 -4.26 7.11 2.34
C THR A 9 -5.42 6.48 1.57
N LEU A 10 -6.66 6.61 2.06
CA LEU A 10 -7.89 6.16 1.39
C LEU A 10 -8.19 6.98 0.14
N PHE A 11 -8.05 8.31 0.25
CA PHE A 11 -8.42 9.27 -0.79
C PHE A 11 -7.24 9.76 -1.61
N LEU A 12 -6.03 9.25 -1.32
CA LEU A 12 -4.81 9.64 -2.02
C LEU A 12 -4.89 9.48 -3.55
N PRO A 13 -5.49 8.40 -4.12
CA PRO A 13 -5.61 8.28 -5.57
C PRO A 13 -6.46 9.40 -6.19
N VAL A 14 -7.56 9.75 -5.52
CA VAL A 14 -8.46 10.83 -5.95
C VAL A 14 -7.79 12.20 -5.80
N ALA A 15 -7.06 12.42 -4.70
CA ALA A 15 -6.35 13.67 -4.46
C ALA A 15 -5.19 13.92 -5.44
N LEU A 16 -4.50 12.86 -5.87
CA LEU A 16 -3.42 12.95 -6.85
C LEU A 16 -3.92 13.01 -8.30
N GLN A 17 -5.17 12.61 -8.55
CA GLN A 17 -5.77 12.65 -9.88
C GLN A 17 -5.97 14.08 -10.35
N LEU A 18 -6.53 14.96 -9.52
CA LEU A 18 -6.78 16.37 -9.84
C LEU A 18 -5.57 17.13 -10.42
N PRO A 19 -4.37 17.11 -9.79
CA PRO A 19 -3.22 17.82 -10.34
C PRO A 19 -2.66 17.18 -11.63
N ILE A 20 -2.79 15.86 -11.79
CA ILE A 20 -2.30 15.17 -13.00
C ILE A 20 -3.25 15.39 -14.18
N GLU A 21 -4.55 15.42 -13.93
CA GLU A 21 -5.56 15.77 -14.93
C GLU A 21 -5.34 17.19 -15.45
N ASN A 22 -5.06 18.14 -14.55
CA ASN A 22 -4.79 19.52 -14.94
C ASN A 22 -3.55 19.66 -15.86
N ILE A 23 -2.65 18.67 -15.87
CA ILE A 23 -1.45 18.65 -16.73
C ILE A 23 -1.69 17.86 -18.02
N THR A 24 -2.37 16.72 -17.93
CA THR A 24 -2.57 15.79 -19.06
C THR A 24 -3.81 16.13 -19.90
N GLY A 25 -4.79 16.84 -19.32
CA GLY A 25 -6.08 17.11 -19.93
C GLY A 25 -6.98 15.88 -20.05
N ASN A 26 -6.58 14.74 -19.47
CA ASN A 26 -7.33 13.48 -19.57
C ASN A 26 -7.39 12.77 -18.20
N CYS A 27 -8.60 12.66 -17.65
CA CYS A 27 -8.85 12.04 -16.36
C CYS A 27 -8.50 10.53 -16.34
N GLU A 28 -8.80 9.79 -17.40
CA GLU A 28 -8.55 8.34 -17.44
C GLU A 28 -7.05 8.02 -17.46
N GLU A 29 -6.32 8.76 -18.31
CA GLU A 29 -4.85 8.68 -18.35
C GLU A 29 -4.23 9.05 -17.01
N SER A 30 -4.80 10.02 -16.30
CA SER A 30 -4.34 10.41 -14.97
C SER A 30 -4.41 9.26 -13.96
N TYR A 31 -5.51 8.50 -13.95
CA TYR A 31 -5.61 7.31 -13.09
C TYR A 31 -4.62 6.21 -13.48
N VAL A 32 -4.39 5.99 -14.77
CA VAL A 32 -3.40 5.02 -15.26
C VAL A 32 -1.98 5.43 -14.84
N ILE A 33 -1.64 6.72 -14.97
CA ILE A 33 -0.36 7.27 -14.53
C ILE A 33 -0.18 7.07 -13.02
N ILE A 34 -1.21 7.34 -12.21
CA ILE A 34 -1.18 7.14 -10.76
C ILE A 34 -0.95 5.68 -10.40
N LEU A 35 -1.59 4.74 -11.11
CA LEU A 35 -1.38 3.32 -10.90
C LEU A 35 0.09 2.95 -11.13
N TRP A 36 0.65 3.30 -12.29
CA TRP A 36 2.04 3.00 -12.61
C TRP A 36 3.04 3.70 -11.69
N ALA A 37 2.77 4.95 -11.31
CA ALA A 37 3.57 5.67 -10.32
C ALA A 37 3.54 4.97 -8.96
N SER A 38 2.37 4.47 -8.53
CA SER A 38 2.23 3.74 -7.26
C SER A 38 2.95 2.38 -7.28
N ILE A 39 2.92 1.67 -8.41
CA ILE A 39 3.67 0.42 -8.63
C ILE A 39 5.17 0.70 -8.53
N LEU A 40 5.66 1.68 -9.28
CA LEU A 40 7.08 2.01 -9.36
C LEU A 40 7.60 2.50 -7.99
N LEU A 41 6.85 3.36 -7.31
CA LEU A 41 7.17 3.81 -5.95
C LEU A 41 7.26 2.61 -4.99
N THR A 42 6.32 1.67 -5.06
CA THR A 42 6.31 0.49 -4.18
C THR A 42 7.51 -0.41 -4.44
N ILE A 43 7.87 -0.64 -5.71
CA ILE A 43 9.07 -1.39 -6.08
C ILE A 43 10.32 -0.72 -5.51
N VAL A 44 10.48 0.59 -5.68
CA VAL A 44 11.63 1.35 -5.17
C VAL A 44 11.72 1.27 -3.66
N VAL A 45 10.60 1.43 -2.95
CA VAL A 45 10.59 1.43 -1.48
C VAL A 45 10.86 0.02 -0.93
N ILE A 46 10.25 -1.03 -1.50
CA ILE A 46 10.53 -2.43 -1.10
C ILE A 46 12.00 -2.76 -1.34
N THR A 47 12.53 -2.42 -2.51
CA THR A 47 13.95 -2.65 -2.85
C THR A 47 14.86 -1.94 -1.86
N THR A 48 14.60 -0.67 -1.57
CA THR A 48 15.36 0.12 -0.58
C THR A 48 15.27 -0.48 0.82
N TYR A 49 14.10 -0.96 1.23
CA TYR A 49 13.90 -1.63 2.52
C TYR A 49 14.72 -2.92 2.62
N LEU A 50 14.71 -3.77 1.58
CA LEU A 50 15.49 -5.00 1.52
C LEU A 50 17.00 -4.73 1.58
N PHE A 51 17.49 -3.74 0.83
CA PHE A 51 18.92 -3.35 0.87
C PHE A 51 19.33 -2.81 2.24
N ARG A 52 18.46 -2.05 2.92
CA ARG A 52 18.74 -1.48 4.24
C ARG A 52 18.42 -2.42 5.41
N LEU A 53 17.90 -3.62 5.14
CA LEU A 53 17.43 -4.56 6.16
C LEU A 53 18.51 -4.88 7.21
N LYS A 54 19.75 -5.13 6.76
CA LYS A 54 20.90 -5.42 7.64
C LYS A 54 21.16 -4.30 8.66
N TYR A 55 21.06 -3.04 8.22
CA TYR A 55 21.23 -1.87 9.10
C TYR A 55 20.04 -1.62 10.02
N ILE A 56 18.83 -2.01 9.59
CA ILE A 56 17.61 -1.86 10.39
C ILE A 56 17.59 -2.88 11.53
N LEU A 57 18.03 -4.11 11.29
CA LEU A 57 18.08 -5.18 12.30
C LEU A 57 19.03 -4.87 13.48
N LEU A 58 20.00 -3.98 13.28
CA LEU A 58 20.92 -3.51 14.33
C LEU A 58 20.31 -2.44 15.25
N LYS A 59 19.10 -1.96 14.97
CA LYS A 59 18.44 -0.89 15.74
C LYS A 59 17.53 -1.46 16.84
N GLN A 60 17.15 -0.60 17.79
CA GLN A 60 16.19 -0.97 18.84
C GLN A 60 14.85 -1.45 18.26
N GLN A 61 14.20 -2.42 18.93
CA GLN A 61 12.93 -3.03 18.52
C GLN A 61 11.82 -2.03 18.14
N LYS A 62 11.72 -0.90 18.86
CA LYS A 62 10.75 0.17 18.53
C LYS A 62 11.01 0.78 17.16
N GLN A 63 12.27 1.01 16.79
CA GLN A 63 12.66 1.56 15.49
C GLN A 63 12.46 0.55 14.36
N ILE A 64 12.71 -0.74 14.62
CA ILE A 64 12.43 -1.83 13.66
C ILE A 64 10.93 -1.86 13.33
N LYS A 65 10.06 -1.85 14.35
CA LYS A 65 8.59 -1.84 14.16
C LYS A 65 8.12 -0.59 13.40
N ARG A 66 8.69 0.59 13.70
CA ARG A 66 8.36 1.83 12.98
C ARG A 66 8.77 1.75 11.51
N ASN A 67 9.99 1.27 11.23
CA ASN A 67 10.48 1.13 9.87
C ASN A 67 9.66 0.12 9.08
N PHE A 68 9.31 -1.02 9.67
CA PHE A 68 8.43 -2.00 9.01
C PHE A 68 7.05 -1.41 8.66
N ARG A 69 6.41 -0.71 9.61
CA ARG A 69 5.11 -0.06 9.36
C ARG A 69 5.17 1.00 8.25
N TRP A 70 6.15 1.90 8.30
CA TRP A 70 6.20 3.05 7.40
C TRP A 70 6.87 2.77 6.06
N LEU A 71 7.93 1.94 6.03
CA LEU A 71 8.66 1.64 4.80
C LEU A 71 8.10 0.41 4.08
N PHE A 72 7.45 -0.53 4.76
CA PHE A 72 6.96 -1.74 4.11
C PHE A 72 5.44 -1.80 4.03
N CYS A 73 4.74 -1.69 5.16
CA CYS A 73 3.28 -1.83 5.15
C CYS A 73 2.59 -0.66 4.44
N LEU A 74 3.03 0.58 4.64
CA LEU A 74 2.35 1.76 4.11
C LEU A 74 2.39 1.88 2.57
N PRO A 75 3.54 1.70 1.88
CA PRO A 75 3.57 1.75 0.41
C PRO A 75 2.79 0.61 -0.21
N VAL A 76 2.90 -0.60 0.36
CA VAL A 76 2.11 -1.76 -0.09
C VAL A 76 0.62 -1.50 0.12
N TYR A 77 0.23 -0.82 1.20
CA TYR A 77 -1.16 -0.43 1.44
C TYR A 77 -1.65 0.53 0.38
N MET A 78 -0.88 1.59 0.11
CA MET A 78 -1.22 2.56 -0.90
C MET A 78 -1.33 1.88 -2.28
N LEU A 79 -0.42 1.00 -2.63
CA LEU A 79 -0.49 0.25 -3.89
C LEU A 79 -1.76 -0.59 -3.98
N VAL A 80 -2.05 -1.40 -2.96
CA VAL A 80 -3.22 -2.29 -2.96
C VAL A 80 -4.51 -1.47 -2.94
N ASN A 81 -4.56 -0.37 -2.21
CA ASN A 81 -5.71 0.54 -2.20
C ASN A 81 -5.95 1.16 -3.57
N THR A 82 -4.90 1.70 -4.20
CA THR A 82 -4.96 2.30 -5.56
C THR A 82 -5.33 1.26 -6.60
N ALA A 83 -4.74 0.07 -6.55
CA ALA A 83 -5.04 -1.02 -7.48
C ALA A 83 -6.48 -1.52 -7.31
N ALA A 84 -6.93 -1.76 -6.07
CA ALA A 84 -8.30 -2.17 -5.80
C ALA A 84 -9.31 -1.10 -6.27
N PHE A 85 -9.02 0.18 -6.02
CA PHE A 85 -9.84 1.29 -6.49
C PHE A 85 -10.00 1.27 -8.02
N ILE A 86 -8.88 1.22 -8.76
CA ILE A 86 -8.88 1.27 -10.23
C ILE A 86 -9.47 -0.02 -10.84
N ILE A 87 -9.27 -1.19 -10.23
CA ILE A 87 -9.82 -2.46 -10.72
C ILE A 87 -11.33 -2.54 -10.48
N ILE A 88 -11.84 -2.04 -9.34
CA ILE A 88 -13.26 -2.13 -8.98
C ILE A 88 -14.10 -1.11 -9.76
N LEU A 89 -13.62 0.14 -9.91
CA LEU A 89 -14.32 1.16 -10.69
C LEU A 89 -14.01 1.07 -12.19
N GLY A 90 -12.74 0.88 -12.55
CA GLY A 90 -12.26 1.24 -13.88
C GLY A 90 -12.06 2.77 -14.02
N PRO A 91 -11.08 3.22 -14.83
CA PRO A 91 -10.79 4.65 -15.01
C PRO A 91 -12.00 5.47 -15.48
N TYR A 92 -12.79 4.91 -16.40
CA TYR A 92 -13.97 5.55 -16.97
C TYR A 92 -15.03 5.91 -15.91
N LEU A 93 -15.40 4.94 -15.06
CA LEU A 93 -16.40 5.17 -14.00
C LEU A 93 -15.83 6.05 -12.88
N ALA A 94 -14.52 6.00 -12.62
CA ALA A 94 -13.88 6.88 -11.64
C ALA A 94 -13.88 8.36 -12.07
N CYS A 95 -13.86 8.63 -13.39
CA CYS A 95 -13.90 9.97 -13.97
C CYS A 95 -15.30 10.54 -14.17
N HIS A 96 -16.30 9.68 -14.43
CA HIS A 96 -17.65 10.11 -14.81
C HIS A 96 -18.73 9.72 -13.79
N GLY A 97 -18.39 8.95 -12.75
CA GLY A 97 -19.32 8.44 -11.75
C GLY A 97 -19.10 9.04 -10.36
N ASP A 98 -19.40 10.33 -10.16
CA ASP A 98 -19.14 11.07 -8.91
C ASP A 98 -19.56 10.33 -7.63
N GLY A 99 -20.72 9.67 -7.63
CA GLY A 99 -21.21 8.90 -6.47
C GLY A 99 -20.52 7.53 -6.28
N GLN A 100 -20.08 6.90 -7.37
CA GLN A 100 -19.43 5.59 -7.34
C GLN A 100 -17.96 5.70 -6.94
N THR A 101 -17.29 6.78 -7.34
CA THR A 101 -15.91 7.13 -6.98
C THR A 101 -15.71 7.19 -5.46
N VAL A 102 -16.58 7.91 -4.74
CA VAL A 102 -16.49 8.03 -3.28
C VAL A 102 -16.79 6.71 -2.57
N LEU A 103 -17.79 5.98 -3.05
CA LEU A 103 -18.20 4.72 -2.43
C LEU A 103 -17.07 3.67 -2.52
N VAL A 104 -16.44 3.55 -3.69
CA VAL A 104 -15.35 2.57 -3.88
C VAL A 104 -14.08 3.00 -3.16
N ALA A 105 -13.77 4.30 -3.03
CA ALA A 105 -12.69 4.75 -2.16
C ALA A 105 -12.90 4.35 -0.68
N LEU A 106 -14.14 4.38 -0.21
CA LEU A 106 -14.49 3.94 1.15
C LEU A 106 -14.37 2.42 1.32
N PHE A 107 -14.63 1.63 0.28
CA PHE A 107 -14.54 0.15 0.32
C PHE A 107 -13.15 -0.40 -0.02
N SER A 108 -12.36 0.27 -0.87
CA SER A 108 -11.01 -0.16 -1.26
C SER A 108 -10.04 -0.15 -0.07
N GLY A 109 -10.23 0.79 0.85
CA GLY A 109 -9.43 0.92 2.07
C GLY A 109 -9.49 -0.28 3.03
N PRO A 110 -10.69 -0.70 3.45
CA PRO A 110 -10.90 -1.93 4.21
C PRO A 110 -10.33 -3.16 3.49
N ILE A 111 -10.51 -3.28 2.17
CA ILE A 111 -9.98 -4.38 1.36
C ILE A 111 -8.44 -4.41 1.44
N ALA A 112 -7.79 -3.26 1.22
CA ALA A 112 -6.34 -3.13 1.35
C ALA A 112 -5.84 -3.43 2.78
N SER A 113 -6.63 -3.07 3.79
CA SER A 113 -6.31 -3.34 5.21
C SER A 113 -6.36 -4.83 5.52
N LEU A 114 -7.39 -5.54 5.03
CA LEU A 114 -7.52 -6.99 5.17
C LEU A 114 -6.37 -7.72 4.48
N PHE A 115 -6.01 -7.29 3.27
CA PHE A 115 -4.90 -7.89 2.51
C PHE A 115 -3.57 -7.78 3.26
N ILE A 116 -3.26 -6.62 3.83
CA ILE A 116 -2.03 -6.45 4.60
C ILE A 116 -2.08 -7.17 5.94
N LEU A 117 -3.24 -7.22 6.58
CA LEU A 117 -3.39 -7.98 7.81
C LEU A 117 -3.12 -9.46 7.54
N ALA A 118 -3.64 -10.02 6.45
CA ALA A 118 -3.34 -11.38 6.03
C ALA A 118 -1.83 -11.60 5.75
N LEU A 119 -1.18 -10.69 5.01
CA LEU A 119 0.26 -10.75 4.77
C LEU A 119 1.09 -10.66 6.06
N GLY A 120 0.68 -9.77 6.98
CA GLY A 120 1.31 -9.61 8.28
C GLY A 120 1.19 -10.86 9.15
N VAL A 121 0.02 -11.48 9.18
CA VAL A 121 -0.22 -12.75 9.90
C VAL A 121 0.61 -13.89 9.28
N LEU A 122 0.62 -14.02 7.95
CA LEU A 122 1.43 -15.04 7.26
C LEU A 122 2.92 -14.88 7.57
N THR A 123 3.41 -13.64 7.64
CA THR A 123 4.80 -13.34 7.97
C THR A 123 5.11 -13.68 9.43
N ASP A 124 4.23 -13.31 10.37
CA ASP A 124 4.36 -13.64 11.79
C ASP A 124 4.35 -15.18 12.01
N VAL A 125 3.50 -15.93 11.30
CA VAL A 125 3.44 -17.40 11.35
C VAL A 125 4.74 -18.03 10.80
N LYS A 126 5.25 -17.55 9.66
CA LYS A 126 6.50 -18.06 9.07
C LYS A 126 7.70 -17.84 9.98
N ILE A 127 7.78 -16.67 10.63
CA ILE A 127 8.84 -16.35 11.60
C ILE A 127 8.71 -17.25 12.85
N ALA A 128 7.50 -17.44 13.36
CA ALA A 128 7.27 -18.31 14.53
C ALA A 128 7.64 -19.78 14.27
N LEU A 129 7.34 -20.29 13.07
CA LEU A 129 7.74 -21.65 12.65
C LEU A 129 9.27 -21.78 12.55
N SER A 130 9.96 -20.80 11.95
CA SER A 130 11.42 -20.79 11.80
C SER A 130 12.15 -20.73 13.16
N ASN A 131 11.64 -19.95 14.11
CA ASN A 131 12.17 -19.91 15.48
C ASN A 131 11.96 -21.23 16.23
N ARG A 132 10.87 -21.96 15.97
CA ARG A 132 10.67 -23.29 16.56
C ARG A 132 11.66 -24.32 16.02
N SER A 133 12.00 -24.28 14.73
CA SER A 133 13.01 -25.18 14.16
C SER A 133 14.42 -24.94 14.71
N MET A 134 14.77 -23.71 15.10
CA MET A 134 16.07 -23.42 15.73
C MET A 134 16.16 -23.85 17.20
N ILE A 135 15.03 -24.10 17.88
CA ILE A 135 15.02 -24.59 19.27
C ILE A 135 15.12 -26.13 19.31
N GLN A 136 14.84 -26.81 18.19
CA GLN A 136 14.87 -28.27 18.06
C GLN A 136 16.15 -28.82 17.40
N ALA A 137 17.05 -27.96 16.93
CA ALA A 137 18.36 -28.32 16.39
C ALA A 137 19.46 -28.02 17.41
#